data_AF-C4PFF9-F1
#
_entry.id   AF-C4PFF9-F1
#
_cell.length_a   1.000
_cell.length_b   1.000
_cell.length_c   1.000
_cell.angle_alpha   90.00
_cell.angle_beta   90.00
_cell.angle_gamma   90.00
#
_symmetry.space_group_name_H-M   'P 1'
#
loop_
_entity.id
_entity.type
_entity.pdbx_description
1 polymer ?
#
loop_
_entity_poly.entity_id
_entity_poly.type
_entity_poly.pdbx_seq_one_letter_code
_entity_poly.pdbx_strand_id
1 'polypeptide(L)'
;IHALSNQPEEASELLNSWSRDEIMKIICAEMGKERKYTGLAKPKLIETLLKLVSRPLGETSRPDRKNSKKKRKTTSYIICCENVACRAALGTEDTFCRKCSCCVCQNYDEDKDPSLWITCEACGVSCHLECALEQERYGIGCDDDEVGRALDGRFYCAFCGKDNDLLGCWRQQVKVAKETQRVDVLCYRVSLGQKLLRGTRKYRYLLELMDEAV
;
A
#
# COMPACT_ATOMS: atom_id res chain seq x y z
N ILE A 1 8.42 -14.83 -9.10
CA ILE A 1 7.29 -15.78 -8.97
C ILE A 1 5.97 -15.09 -8.61
N HIS A 2 5.94 -14.09 -7.71
CA HIS A 2 4.69 -13.39 -7.36
C HIS A 2 4.04 -12.62 -8.51
N ALA A 3 4.83 -12.04 -9.42
CA ALA A 3 4.30 -11.42 -10.66
C ALA A 3 3.49 -12.42 -11.53
N LEU A 4 3.79 -13.72 -11.44
CA LEU A 4 3.04 -14.77 -12.14
C LEU A 4 1.63 -14.98 -11.53
N SER A 5 1.35 -14.45 -10.33
CA SER A 5 0.00 -14.49 -9.76
C SER A 5 -0.98 -13.57 -10.48
N ASN A 6 -0.47 -12.60 -11.26
CA ASN A 6 -1.30 -11.63 -11.98
C ASN A 6 -1.79 -12.15 -13.34
N GLN A 7 -1.17 -13.20 -13.88
CA GLN A 7 -1.55 -13.85 -15.16
C GLN A 7 -1.48 -15.37 -15.04
N PRO A 8 -2.54 -16.00 -14.49
CA PRO A 8 -2.49 -17.39 -14.05
C PRO A 8 -2.45 -18.42 -15.19
N GLU A 9 -3.03 -18.11 -16.34
CA GLU A 9 -2.96 -18.94 -17.54
C GLU A 9 -1.53 -18.98 -18.10
N GLU A 10 -0.92 -17.82 -18.29
CA GLU A 10 0.48 -17.68 -18.75
C GLU A 10 1.47 -18.23 -17.71
N ALA A 11 1.18 -18.04 -16.43
CA ALA A 11 1.95 -18.63 -15.34
C ALA A 11 1.91 -20.16 -15.36
N SER A 12 0.76 -20.77 -15.68
CA SER A 12 0.65 -22.23 -15.77
C SER A 12 1.48 -22.77 -16.93
N GLU A 13 1.44 -22.12 -18.09
CA GLU A 13 2.26 -22.50 -19.25
C GLU A 13 3.76 -22.32 -18.98
N LEU A 14 4.15 -21.19 -18.38
CA LEU A 14 5.53 -20.90 -18.02
C LEU A 14 6.05 -21.89 -16.96
N LEU A 15 5.28 -22.17 -15.91
CA LEU A 15 5.64 -23.14 -14.88
C LEU A 15 5.71 -24.58 -15.41
N ASN A 16 5.02 -24.90 -16.52
CA ASN A 16 5.18 -26.18 -17.18
C ASN A 16 6.53 -26.33 -17.91
N SER A 17 7.21 -25.24 -18.26
CA SER A 17 8.57 -25.27 -18.82
C SER A 17 9.66 -25.52 -17.77
N TRP A 18 9.38 -25.23 -16.49
CA TRP A 18 10.35 -25.36 -15.39
C TRP A 18 10.54 -26.82 -14.96
N SER A 19 11.72 -27.16 -14.47
CA SER A 19 11.96 -28.50 -13.90
C SER A 19 11.19 -28.69 -12.59
N ARG A 20 10.96 -29.96 -12.24
CA ARG A 20 10.31 -30.34 -10.98
C ARG A 20 11.07 -29.78 -9.77
N ASP A 21 12.40 -29.80 -9.83
CA ASP A 21 13.28 -29.38 -8.72
C ASP A 21 13.26 -27.86 -8.52
N GLU A 22 13.20 -27.08 -9.61
CA GLU A 22 13.05 -25.62 -9.53
C GLU A 22 11.75 -25.23 -8.84
N ILE A 23 10.63 -25.85 -9.23
CA ILE A 23 9.32 -25.62 -8.62
C ILE A 23 9.36 -26.00 -7.12
N MET A 24 9.98 -27.12 -6.77
CA MET A 24 10.11 -27.56 -5.37
C MET A 24 10.96 -26.59 -4.53
N LYS A 25 12.09 -26.11 -5.04
CA LYS A 25 12.96 -25.14 -4.35
C LYS A 25 12.19 -23.86 -4.02
N ILE A 26 11.39 -23.36 -4.96
CA ILE A 26 10.61 -22.13 -4.78
C ILE A 26 9.48 -22.34 -3.77
N ILE A 27 8.79 -23.49 -3.81
CA ILE A 27 7.78 -23.83 -2.80
C ILE A 27 8.40 -23.90 -1.39
N CYS A 28 9.57 -24.53 -1.24
CA CYS A 28 10.28 -24.62 0.04
C CYS A 28 10.68 -23.23 0.56
N ALA A 29 11.16 -22.35 -0.33
CA ALA A 29 11.50 -20.97 -0.01
C ALA A 29 10.27 -20.18 0.46
N GLU A 30 9.13 -20.25 -0.26
CA GLU A 30 7.90 -19.54 0.11
C GLU A 30 7.27 -20.02 1.42
N MET A 31 7.41 -21.31 1.77
CA MET A 31 6.91 -21.83 3.04
C MET A 31 7.87 -21.62 4.23
N GLY A 32 9.12 -21.19 3.98
CA GLY A 32 10.17 -21.08 4.99
C GLY A 32 10.57 -22.39 5.67
N LYS A 33 10.25 -23.56 5.06
CA LYS A 33 10.58 -24.89 5.59
C LYS A 33 10.83 -25.88 4.46
N GLU A 34 11.90 -26.66 4.59
CA GLU A 34 12.16 -27.77 3.67
C GLU A 34 11.12 -28.88 3.85
N ARG A 35 10.46 -29.26 2.76
CA ARG A 35 9.59 -30.44 2.71
C ARG A 35 10.01 -31.35 1.56
N LYS A 36 10.02 -32.66 1.85
CA LYS A 36 10.22 -33.68 0.82
C LYS A 36 8.91 -33.87 0.05
N TYR A 37 8.88 -33.45 -1.20
CA TYR A 37 7.75 -33.64 -2.12
C TYR A 37 7.87 -34.94 -2.94
N THR A 38 8.40 -35.99 -2.31
CA THR A 38 8.59 -37.31 -2.92
C THR A 38 7.25 -37.89 -3.37
N GLY A 39 7.10 -38.16 -4.68
CA GLY A 39 5.90 -38.75 -5.27
C GLY A 39 4.79 -37.77 -5.70
N LEU A 40 4.93 -36.46 -5.50
CA LEU A 40 3.89 -35.49 -5.91
C LEU A 40 4.01 -35.11 -7.38
N ALA A 41 3.04 -35.38 -8.26
CA ALA A 41 3.17 -35.06 -9.70
C ALA A 41 3.45 -33.56 -9.98
N LYS A 42 4.20 -33.24 -11.05
CA LYS A 42 4.58 -31.86 -11.43
C LYS A 42 3.38 -30.89 -11.51
N PRO A 43 2.23 -31.25 -12.09
CA PRO A 43 1.06 -30.37 -12.10
C PRO A 43 0.55 -30.01 -10.69
N LYS A 44 0.65 -30.94 -9.73
CA LYS A 44 0.26 -30.68 -8.33
C LYS A 44 1.26 -29.77 -7.62
N LEU A 45 2.54 -29.80 -8.01
CA LEU A 45 3.55 -28.85 -7.53
C LEU A 45 3.23 -27.45 -8.03
N ILE A 46 2.93 -27.30 -9.33
CA ILE A 46 2.52 -26.03 -9.94
C ILE A 46 1.27 -25.48 -9.23
N GLU A 47 0.24 -26.30 -9.02
CA GLU A 47 -0.98 -25.92 -8.30
C GLU A 47 -0.68 -25.47 -6.86
N THR A 48 0.22 -26.17 -6.16
CA THR A 48 0.63 -25.82 -4.79
C THR A 48 1.38 -24.50 -4.75
N LEU A 49 2.28 -24.27 -5.71
CA LEU A 49 3.02 -23.03 -5.82
C LEU A 49 2.09 -21.85 -6.10
N LEU A 50 1.20 -21.97 -7.08
CA LEU A 50 0.21 -20.95 -7.40
C LEU A 50 -0.66 -20.60 -6.18
N LYS A 51 -1.12 -21.62 -5.44
CA LYS A 51 -1.86 -21.40 -4.19
C LYS A 51 -1.05 -20.70 -3.10
N LEU A 52 0.25 -20.95 -3.00
CA LEU A 52 1.09 -20.30 -1.98
C LEU A 52 1.34 -18.84 -2.32
N VAL A 53 1.61 -18.52 -3.60
CA VAL A 53 1.87 -17.14 -4.02
C VAL A 53 0.60 -16.27 -4.01
N SER A 54 -0.58 -16.88 -4.15
CA SER A 54 -1.88 -16.20 -4.09
C SER A 54 -2.49 -16.10 -2.68
N ARG A 55 -1.76 -16.43 -1.59
CA ARG A 55 -2.27 -16.30 -0.21
C ARG A 55 -1.95 -14.94 0.41
N PRO A 56 -2.94 -14.25 1.01
CA PRO A 56 -2.67 -13.07 1.82
C PRO A 56 -1.97 -13.41 3.14
N LEU A 57 -1.10 -12.50 3.58
CA LEU A 57 -0.43 -12.57 4.88
C LEU A 57 -1.50 -12.60 6.01
N GLY A 58 -1.58 -13.71 6.73
CA GLY A 58 -2.46 -13.89 7.89
C GLY A 58 -3.31 -15.17 7.90
N GLU A 59 -3.49 -15.87 6.77
CA GLU A 59 -4.27 -17.11 6.77
C GLU A 59 -3.39 -18.35 6.98
N THR A 60 -3.30 -18.83 8.22
CA THR A 60 -2.74 -20.16 8.55
C THR A 60 -3.83 -21.23 8.55
N SER A 61 -4.44 -21.52 7.39
CA SER A 61 -5.35 -22.69 7.32
C SER A 61 -4.55 -24.00 7.31
N ARG A 62 -4.72 -24.77 8.40
CA ARG A 62 -4.41 -26.21 8.48
C ARG A 62 -5.26 -26.96 7.43
N PRO A 63 -4.74 -28.02 6.78
CA PRO A 63 -5.51 -28.74 5.78
C PRO A 63 -6.55 -29.63 6.48
N ASP A 64 -7.79 -29.16 6.56
CA ASP A 64 -8.90 -30.00 7.01
C ASP A 64 -9.24 -31.03 5.91
N ARG A 65 -9.10 -32.31 6.26
CA ARG A 65 -9.55 -33.43 5.45
C ARG A 65 -11.05 -33.61 5.67
N LYS A 66 -11.88 -33.49 4.62
CA LYS A 66 -12.79 -34.57 4.17
C LYS A 66 -13.67 -34.22 2.95
N ASN A 67 -13.59 -35.14 1.99
CA ASN A 67 -14.62 -35.74 1.13
C ASN A 67 -15.51 -34.93 0.15
N SER A 68 -15.21 -35.13 -1.13
CA SER A 68 -16.09 -35.62 -2.22
C SER A 68 -17.43 -34.92 -2.50
N LYS A 69 -17.43 -34.08 -3.54
CA LYS A 69 -18.36 -34.15 -4.68
C LYS A 69 -17.77 -33.39 -5.88
N LYS A 70 -17.80 -34.03 -7.04
CA LYS A 70 -17.18 -33.66 -8.32
C LYS A 70 -17.85 -32.40 -8.89
N LYS A 71 -17.56 -31.22 -8.33
CA LYS A 71 -17.88 -29.92 -8.93
C LYS A 71 -16.67 -29.55 -9.81
N ARG A 72 -16.90 -29.18 -11.07
CA ARG A 72 -15.87 -28.56 -11.94
C ARG A 72 -15.27 -27.40 -11.13
N LYS A 73 -14.06 -27.59 -10.61
CA LYS A 73 -13.35 -26.56 -9.85
C LYS A 73 -12.89 -25.54 -10.87
N THR A 74 -13.68 -24.49 -11.07
CA THR A 74 -13.14 -23.24 -11.60
C THR A 74 -12.14 -22.78 -10.54
N THR A 75 -10.86 -22.93 -10.84
CA THR A 75 -9.78 -22.50 -9.95
C THR A 75 -9.81 -20.98 -9.91
N SER A 76 -10.59 -20.41 -8.99
CA SER A 76 -10.57 -18.98 -8.70
C SER A 76 -9.19 -18.65 -8.17
N TYR A 77 -8.36 -18.02 -8.99
CA TYR A 77 -7.11 -17.43 -8.54
C TYR A 77 -7.44 -16.15 -7.78
N ILE A 78 -6.72 -15.92 -6.69
CA ILE A 78 -6.82 -14.68 -5.91
C ILE A 78 -5.64 -13.83 -6.38
N ILE A 79 -5.92 -12.64 -6.91
CA ILE A 79 -4.87 -11.68 -7.24
C ILE A 79 -4.39 -11.08 -5.92
N CYS A 80 -3.09 -11.13 -5.69
CA CYS A 80 -2.47 -10.57 -4.49
C CYS A 80 -1.75 -9.26 -4.82
N CYS A 81 -1.71 -8.37 -3.85
CA CYS A 81 -0.87 -7.18 -3.92
C CYS A 81 0.61 -7.54 -4.17
N GLU A 82 1.24 -6.80 -5.09
CA GLU A 82 2.64 -6.96 -5.48
C GLU A 82 3.62 -6.62 -4.34
N ASN A 83 3.22 -5.75 -3.41
CA ASN A 83 4.01 -5.47 -2.23
C ASN A 83 4.13 -6.74 -1.38
N VAL A 84 5.35 -7.27 -1.32
CA VAL A 84 5.70 -8.53 -0.66
C VAL A 84 5.35 -8.52 0.84
N ALA A 85 5.39 -7.36 1.50
CA ALA A 85 5.00 -7.21 2.89
C ALA A 85 3.47 -7.10 3.08
N CYS A 86 2.73 -6.73 2.04
CA CYS A 86 1.27 -6.62 2.11
C CYS A 86 0.58 -7.93 1.71
N ARG A 87 0.85 -8.44 0.51
CA ARG A 87 0.20 -9.60 -0.13
C ARG A 87 -1.33 -9.63 -0.02
N ALA A 88 -2.00 -8.50 0.23
CA ALA A 88 -3.46 -8.49 0.43
C ALA A 88 -4.18 -8.98 -0.83
N ALA A 89 -5.26 -9.75 -0.65
CA ALA A 89 -6.14 -10.14 -1.74
C ALA A 89 -6.80 -8.88 -2.34
N LEU A 90 -6.70 -8.73 -3.66
CA LEU A 90 -7.35 -7.66 -4.41
C LEU A 90 -8.71 -8.13 -4.91
N GLY A 91 -9.69 -7.23 -4.92
CA GLY A 91 -10.94 -7.46 -5.63
C GLY A 91 -10.68 -7.53 -7.13
N THR A 92 -11.54 -8.24 -7.87
CA THR A 92 -11.40 -8.34 -9.35
C THR A 92 -11.53 -7.00 -10.06
N GLU A 93 -12.16 -6.01 -9.42
CA GLU A 93 -12.34 -4.65 -9.92
C GLU A 93 -11.31 -3.65 -9.37
N ASP A 94 -10.48 -4.05 -8.41
CA ASP A 94 -9.51 -3.14 -7.79
C ASP A 94 -8.27 -3.01 -8.68
N THR A 95 -7.98 -1.78 -9.13
CA THR A 95 -6.79 -1.48 -9.94
C THR A 95 -5.50 -1.36 -9.10
N PHE A 96 -5.62 -1.22 -7.77
CA PHE A 96 -4.50 -1.11 -6.85
C PHE A 96 -4.84 -1.63 -5.46
N CYS A 97 -3.82 -1.88 -4.64
CA CYS A 97 -4.00 -2.32 -3.26
C CYS A 97 -4.35 -1.14 -2.33
N ARG A 98 -5.62 -1.01 -1.94
CA ARG A 98 -6.07 0.06 -1.02
C ARG A 98 -5.41 0.06 0.36
N LYS A 99 -4.75 -1.04 0.75
CA LYS A 99 -4.07 -1.17 2.05
C LYS A 99 -2.64 -0.62 2.07
N CYS A 100 -1.96 -0.58 0.93
CA CYS A 100 -0.54 -0.17 0.90
C CYS A 100 -0.17 0.75 -0.24
N SER A 101 -1.02 0.90 -1.26
CA SER A 101 -0.79 1.79 -2.38
C SER A 101 -1.47 3.14 -2.17
N CYS A 102 -0.84 4.18 -2.68
CA CYS A 102 -1.38 5.53 -2.73
C CYS A 102 -2.59 5.59 -3.69
N CYS A 103 -3.71 6.14 -3.26
CA CYS A 103 -4.91 6.27 -4.10
C CYS A 103 -4.79 7.31 -5.24
N VAL A 104 -3.65 8.02 -5.32
CA VAL A 104 -3.35 8.99 -6.38
C VAL A 104 -2.44 8.36 -7.44
N CYS A 105 -1.24 7.91 -7.05
CA CYS A 105 -0.24 7.35 -7.99
C CYS A 105 -0.22 5.83 -8.06
N GLN A 106 -1.02 5.13 -7.24
CA GLN A 106 -1.16 3.66 -7.18
C GLN A 106 0.11 2.89 -6.74
N ASN A 107 1.20 3.59 -6.45
CA ASN A 107 2.45 3.03 -5.95
C ASN A 107 2.47 2.90 -4.43
N TYR A 108 3.34 2.03 -3.92
CA TYR A 108 3.68 1.88 -2.50
C TYR A 108 5.17 2.17 -2.28
N ASP A 109 5.53 2.67 -1.11
CA ASP A 109 6.93 2.86 -0.73
C ASP A 109 7.50 1.54 -0.17
N GLU A 110 8.73 1.19 -0.56
CA GLU A 110 9.42 0.01 -0.03
C GLU A 110 9.78 0.20 1.46
N ASP A 111 10.19 1.41 1.85
CA ASP A 111 10.65 1.73 3.22
C ASP A 111 9.57 2.32 4.13
N LYS A 112 8.31 2.37 3.66
CA LYS A 112 7.13 2.97 4.32
C LYS A 112 7.45 3.89 5.50
N ASP A 113 7.75 5.15 5.22
CA ASP A 113 7.66 6.16 6.26
C ASP A 113 6.20 6.60 6.43
N PRO A 114 5.49 6.16 7.49
CA PRO A 114 4.07 6.45 7.64
C PRO A 114 3.80 7.95 7.82
N SER A 115 4.82 8.72 8.22
CA SER A 115 4.69 10.17 8.36
C SER A 115 4.61 10.90 7.03
N LEU A 116 4.98 10.27 5.92
CA LEU A 116 4.86 10.84 4.57
C LEU A 116 3.53 10.49 3.89
N TRP A 117 2.61 9.88 4.62
CA TRP A 117 1.32 9.44 4.13
C TRP A 117 0.20 10.11 4.92
N ILE A 118 -0.92 10.35 4.25
CA ILE A 118 -2.18 10.74 4.86
C ILE A 118 -3.20 9.64 4.61
N THR A 119 -4.07 9.36 5.59
CA THR A 119 -5.09 8.33 5.49
C THR A 119 -6.44 8.92 5.84
N CYS A 120 -7.46 8.65 5.02
CA CYS A 120 -8.80 9.07 5.33
C CYS A 120 -9.37 8.19 6.46
N GLU A 121 -9.83 8.81 7.54
CA GLU A 121 -10.39 8.10 8.69
C GLU A 121 -11.70 7.36 8.35
N ALA A 122 -12.44 7.86 7.36
CA ALA A 122 -13.74 7.33 7.03
C ALA A 122 -13.71 6.13 6.07
N CYS A 123 -12.83 6.11 5.08
CA CYS A 123 -12.75 5.02 4.10
C CYS A 123 -11.40 4.27 4.12
N GLY A 124 -10.46 4.69 4.95
CA GLY A 124 -9.18 4.00 5.17
C GLY A 124 -8.21 4.04 4.00
N VAL A 125 -8.52 4.76 2.91
CA VAL A 125 -7.60 4.91 1.78
C VAL A 125 -6.50 5.90 2.13
N SER A 126 -5.28 5.57 1.73
CA SER A 126 -4.10 6.39 1.99
C SER A 126 -3.55 6.99 0.70
N CYS A 127 -2.85 8.11 0.83
CA CYS A 127 -2.04 8.68 -0.24
C CYS A 127 -0.75 9.29 0.31
N HIS A 128 0.28 9.39 -0.53
CA HIS A 128 1.46 10.18 -0.20
C HIS A 128 1.05 11.64 0.05
N LEU A 129 1.75 12.27 0.98
CA LEU A 129 1.48 13.65 1.32
C LEU A 129 1.80 14.59 0.15
N GLU A 130 2.88 14.34 -0.59
CA GLU A 130 3.20 15.09 -1.81
C GLU A 130 2.12 14.92 -2.89
N CYS A 131 1.65 13.69 -3.11
CA CYS A 131 0.55 13.45 -4.03
C CYS A 131 -0.75 14.17 -3.63
N ALA A 132 -1.00 14.37 -2.33
CA ALA A 132 -2.15 15.13 -1.87
C ALA A 132 -1.96 16.64 -2.09
N LEU A 133 -0.74 17.14 -1.88
CA LEU A 133 -0.38 18.55 -2.06
C LEU A 133 -0.45 19.01 -3.53
N GLU A 134 -0.15 18.11 -4.47
CA GLU A 134 -0.23 18.41 -5.91
C GLU A 134 -1.66 18.41 -6.46
N GLN A 135 -2.63 17.96 -5.68
CA GLN A 135 -3.98 17.67 -6.15
C GLN A 135 -4.99 18.65 -5.55
N GLU A 136 -5.51 19.56 -6.38
CA GLU A 136 -6.49 20.59 -5.98
C GLU A 136 -7.71 20.01 -5.24
N ARG A 137 -8.15 18.80 -5.62
CA ARG A 137 -9.28 18.09 -5.00
C ARG A 137 -9.12 17.81 -3.50
N TYR A 138 -7.88 17.81 -2.97
CA TYR A 138 -7.64 17.65 -1.54
C TYR A 138 -7.86 18.97 -0.77
N GLY A 139 -7.87 20.12 -1.46
CA GLY A 139 -8.09 21.43 -0.86
C GLY A 139 -6.97 21.89 0.07
N ILE A 140 -5.74 21.38 -0.11
CA ILE A 140 -4.58 21.75 0.70
C ILE A 140 -3.84 22.89 0.01
N GLY A 141 -3.52 23.96 0.73
CA GLY A 141 -2.70 25.05 0.20
C GLY A 141 -3.39 25.96 -0.82
N CYS A 142 -4.71 25.87 -0.98
CA CYS A 142 -5.47 26.77 -1.86
C CYS A 142 -5.57 28.17 -1.23
N ASP A 143 -4.89 29.13 -1.86
CA ASP A 143 -4.96 30.56 -1.55
C ASP A 143 -6.19 31.18 -2.23
N ASP A 144 -7.40 30.73 -1.87
CA ASP A 144 -8.62 31.36 -2.40
C ASP A 144 -9.13 32.44 -1.44
N ASP A 145 -9.01 33.69 -1.91
CA ASP A 145 -9.66 34.89 -1.37
C ASP A 145 -11.21 34.81 -1.44
N GLU A 146 -11.76 33.77 -2.08
CA GLU A 146 -13.19 33.45 -2.01
C GLU A 146 -13.58 32.91 -0.64
N VAL A 147 -14.19 33.81 0.13
CA VAL A 147 -14.90 33.59 1.39
C VAL A 147 -15.55 32.19 1.46
N GLY A 148 -14.92 31.27 2.20
CA GLY A 148 -15.59 30.07 2.72
C GLY A 148 -15.01 28.70 2.36
N ARG A 149 -13.97 28.60 1.51
CA ARG A 149 -13.37 27.29 1.14
C ARG A 149 -12.06 26.91 1.85
N ALA A 150 -11.45 27.81 2.63
CA ALA A 150 -10.28 27.46 3.43
C ALA A 150 -10.63 26.40 4.48
N LEU A 151 -10.08 25.20 4.33
CA LEU A 151 -10.30 24.08 5.24
C LEU A 151 -9.58 24.24 6.59
N ASP A 152 -8.71 25.25 6.72
CA ASP A 152 -7.96 25.64 7.92
C ASP A 152 -7.41 24.42 8.68
N GLY A 153 -6.47 23.70 8.07
CA GLY A 153 -5.86 22.52 8.69
C GLY A 153 -6.67 21.23 8.52
N ARG A 154 -7.54 21.16 7.51
CA ARG A 154 -8.21 19.93 7.07
C ARG A 154 -7.95 19.68 5.58
N PHE A 155 -8.28 18.47 5.12
CA PHE A 155 -8.23 18.10 3.70
C PHE A 155 -9.45 17.26 3.31
N TYR A 156 -9.85 17.29 2.05
CA TYR A 156 -10.87 16.39 1.51
C TYR A 156 -10.26 15.09 1.00
N CYS A 157 -10.86 13.96 1.36
CA CYS A 157 -10.48 12.69 0.77
C CYS A 157 -10.91 12.64 -0.70
N ALA A 158 -9.96 12.49 -1.61
CA ALA A 158 -10.24 12.35 -3.04
C ALA A 158 -11.13 11.15 -3.42
N PHE A 159 -11.27 10.16 -2.54
CA PHE A 159 -12.04 8.95 -2.80
C PHE A 159 -13.49 9.05 -2.29
N CYS A 160 -13.70 9.52 -1.06
CA CYS A 160 -15.04 9.57 -0.44
C CYS A 160 -15.59 10.98 -0.22
N GLY A 161 -14.79 12.03 -0.48
CA GLY A 161 -15.19 13.43 -0.36
C GLY A 161 -15.31 13.96 1.08
N LYS A 162 -15.11 13.13 2.11
CA LYS A 162 -15.19 13.58 3.51
C LYS A 162 -13.96 14.38 3.91
N ASP A 163 -14.15 15.35 4.80
CA ASP A 163 -13.04 16.11 5.40
C ASP A 163 -12.32 15.29 6.48
N ASN A 164 -11.02 15.55 6.62
CA ASN A 164 -10.12 14.86 7.55
C ASN A 164 -9.14 15.88 8.16
N ASP A 165 -8.64 15.60 9.37
CA ASP A 165 -7.62 16.43 10.02
C ASP A 165 -6.28 16.37 9.28
N LEU A 166 -5.72 17.54 8.95
CA LEU A 166 -4.39 17.67 8.35
C LEU A 166 -3.32 18.02 9.37
N LEU A 167 -3.71 18.64 10.50
CA LEU A 167 -2.77 19.12 11.50
C LEU A 167 -2.06 17.98 12.24
N GLY A 168 -2.68 16.80 12.34
CA GLY A 168 -2.02 15.58 12.80
C GLY A 168 -0.78 15.25 11.96
N CYS A 169 -0.92 15.30 10.63
CA CYS A 169 0.20 15.09 9.71
C CYS A 169 1.25 16.20 9.83
N TRP A 170 0.84 17.46 10.04
CA TRP A 170 1.78 18.55 10.29
C TRP A 170 2.60 18.33 11.57
N ARG A 171 1.95 18.00 12.69
CA ARG A 171 2.64 17.70 13.97
C ARG A 171 3.66 16.59 13.80
N GLN A 172 3.33 15.58 12.98
CA GLN A 172 4.24 14.50 12.68
C GLN A 172 5.47 14.97 11.88
N GLN A 173 5.34 15.90 10.93
CA GLN A 173 6.49 16.49 10.23
C GLN A 173 7.43 17.20 11.21
N VAL A 174 6.87 18.05 12.08
CA VAL A 174 7.66 18.79 13.08
C VAL A 174 8.36 17.84 14.05
N LYS A 175 7.69 16.75 14.45
CA LYS A 175 8.29 15.73 15.31
C LYS A 175 9.51 15.07 14.64
N VAL A 176 9.36 14.60 13.40
CA VAL A 176 10.46 13.97 12.66
C VAL A 176 11.60 14.95 12.40
N ALA A 177 11.27 16.20 12.06
CA ALA A 177 12.24 17.29 11.89
C ALA A 177 13.07 17.53 13.17
N LYS A 178 12.41 17.50 14.34
CA LYS A 178 13.09 17.69 15.63
C LYS A 178 13.99 16.52 16.02
N GLU A 179 13.62 15.30 15.64
CA GLU A 179 14.33 14.08 16.05
C GLU A 179 15.47 13.69 15.10
N THR A 180 15.45 14.17 13.86
CA THR A 180 16.49 13.84 12.87
C THR A 180 17.79 14.59 13.12
N GLN A 181 18.92 13.91 12.91
CA GLN A 181 20.25 14.52 12.86
C GLN A 181 20.71 14.81 11.42
N ARG A 182 19.91 14.39 10.44
CA ARG A 182 20.19 14.54 9.01
C ARG A 182 19.58 15.84 8.49
N VAL A 183 20.44 16.72 7.98
CA VAL A 183 20.04 18.05 7.47
C VAL A 183 19.09 17.93 6.28
N ASP A 184 19.31 17.00 5.37
CA ASP A 184 18.43 16.77 4.22
C ASP A 184 17.01 16.37 4.65
N VAL A 185 16.91 15.48 5.63
CA VAL A 185 15.61 15.08 6.21
C VAL A 185 14.97 16.26 6.94
N LEU A 186 15.74 17.02 7.73
CA LEU A 186 15.24 18.20 8.43
C LEU A 186 14.62 19.21 7.45
N CYS A 187 15.39 19.64 6.44
CA CYS A 187 14.94 20.62 5.45
C CYS A 187 13.70 20.12 4.71
N TYR A 188 13.67 18.85 4.32
CA TYR A 188 12.51 18.26 3.66
C TYR A 188 11.26 18.30 4.54
N ARG A 189 11.37 17.93 5.83
CA ARG A 189 10.22 17.93 6.77
C ARG A 189 9.71 19.32 7.09
N VAL A 190 10.61 20.29 7.26
CA VAL A 190 10.22 21.68 7.48
C VAL A 190 9.50 22.23 6.25
N SER A 191 10.04 22.00 5.05
CA SER A 191 9.38 22.40 3.79
C SER A 191 8.00 21.77 3.63
N LEU A 192 7.87 20.49 3.95
CA LEU A 192 6.58 19.79 3.90
C LEU A 192 5.58 20.35 4.93
N GLY A 193 6.05 20.67 6.14
CA GLY A 193 5.25 21.34 7.16
C GLY A 193 4.78 22.73 6.76
N GLN A 194 5.64 23.53 6.10
CA GLN A 194 5.26 24.83 5.54
C GLN A 194 4.15 24.69 4.49
N LYS A 195 4.30 23.74 3.55
CA LYS A 195 3.28 23.45 2.51
C LYS A 195 1.93 23.07 3.12
N LEU A 196 1.93 22.31 4.23
CA LEU A 196 0.72 21.92 4.96
C LEU A 196 -0.02 23.11 5.62
N LEU A 197 0.71 24.14 6.04
CA LEU A 197 0.14 25.33 6.68
C LEU A 197 -0.18 26.47 5.71
N ARG A 198 0.34 26.41 4.48
CA ARG A 198 0.04 27.40 3.44
C ARG A 198 -1.47 27.50 3.23
N GLY A 199 -1.96 28.72 3.03
CA GLY A 199 -3.39 29.01 2.85
C GLY A 199 -4.24 28.92 4.13
N THR A 200 -3.67 28.48 5.27
CA THR A 200 -4.42 28.49 6.54
C THR A 200 -4.48 29.89 7.14
N ARG A 201 -5.67 30.31 7.57
CA ARG A 201 -5.89 31.59 8.24
C ARG A 201 -5.64 31.47 9.74
N LYS A 202 -6.09 30.36 10.35
CA LYS A 202 -5.97 30.13 11.80
C LYS A 202 -4.56 29.79 12.28
N TYR A 203 -3.75 29.18 11.42
CA TYR A 203 -2.42 28.65 11.78
C TYR A 203 -1.27 29.43 11.15
N ARG A 204 -1.55 30.64 10.68
CA ARG A 204 -0.55 31.53 10.07
C ARG A 204 0.66 31.78 10.98
N TYR A 205 0.43 31.97 12.28
CA TYR A 205 1.51 32.12 13.26
C TYR A 205 2.46 30.91 13.31
N LEU A 206 1.93 29.69 13.13
CA LEU A 206 2.77 28.49 13.08
C LEU A 206 3.63 28.44 11.81
N LEU A 207 3.11 28.95 10.68
CA LEU A 207 3.88 29.08 9.45
C LEU A 207 5.01 30.10 9.63
N GLU A 208 4.70 31.27 10.20
CA GLU A 208 5.69 32.32 10.49
C GLU A 208 6.82 31.80 11.39
N LEU A 209 6.50 31.05 12.44
CA LEU A 209 7.51 30.41 13.30
C LEU A 209 8.39 29.39 12.55
N MET A 210 7.83 28.65 11.59
CA MET A 210 8.61 27.70 10.80
C MET A 210 9.52 28.41 9.80
N ASP A 211 9.08 29.55 9.26
CA ASP A 211 9.88 30.36 8.34
C ASP A 211 11.07 31.04 9.05
N GLU A 212 10.93 31.41 10.33
CA GLU A 212 12.02 31.95 11.16
C GLU A 212 13.05 30.88 11.60
N ALA A 213 12.68 29.60 11.57
CA ALA A 213 13.51 28.50 12.06
C ALA A 213 14.47 27.91 11.02
N VAL A 214 14.39 28.36 9.75
CA VAL A 214 15.21 27.93 8.61
C VAL A 214 16.33 28.95 8.35
#